data_AF-A0A1A7ZI34-F1
#
_entry.id   AF-A0A1A7ZI34-F1
#
_cell.length_a   1.000
_cell.length_b   1.000
_cell.length_c   1.000
_cell.angle_alpha   90.00
_cell.angle_beta   90.00
_cell.angle_gamma   90.00
#
_symmetry.space_group_name_H-M   'P 1'
#
loop_
_entity.id
_entity.type
_entity.pdbx_description
1 polymer ?
#
loop_
_entity_poly.entity_id
_entity_poly.type
_entity_poly.pdbx_seq_one_letter_code
_entity_poly.pdbx_strand_id
1 'polypeptide(L)'
;RPCNDIPYGTLEEELIGDFVKYSVKDGKEINLMRRDSEAGQKCCAFQHWVYQNTEGNLLVTDMQGVGMKLTDVGIATCKKGYKGFKGNCATSFIDQFKVLHQCNSFCEILGLRSLQPKAKKTSAAPKPKAQPSAVPKKKTFGPTAKGKS
;
A
#
# COMPACT_ATOMS: atom_id res chain seq x y z
N ARG A 1 7.85 -36.88 -18.94
CA ARG A 1 8.42 -35.86 -19.86
C ARG A 1 8.98 -36.61 -21.06
N PRO A 2 8.67 -36.27 -22.33
CA PRO A 2 9.24 -36.95 -23.48
C PRO A 2 10.76 -36.71 -23.56
N CYS A 3 11.49 -37.70 -24.08
CA CYS A 3 12.96 -37.76 -24.16
C CYS A 3 13.53 -37.08 -25.40
N ASN A 4 12.97 -35.94 -25.83
CA ASN A 4 13.43 -35.22 -27.02
C ASN A 4 14.03 -33.86 -26.64
N ASP A 5 15.31 -33.66 -26.97
CA ASP A 5 16.09 -32.42 -26.79
C ASP A 5 15.77 -31.33 -27.82
N ILE A 6 14.54 -31.31 -28.35
CA ILE A 6 14.12 -30.26 -29.28
C ILE A 6 13.85 -28.98 -28.47
N PRO A 7 14.57 -27.87 -28.72
CA PRO A 7 14.32 -26.63 -28.03
C PRO A 7 12.91 -26.13 -28.34
N TYR A 8 12.19 -25.75 -27.29
CA TYR A 8 10.85 -25.19 -27.39
C TYR A 8 10.87 -23.74 -26.93
N GLY A 9 9.96 -22.95 -27.49
CA GLY A 9 9.74 -21.55 -27.13
C GLY A 9 8.25 -21.27 -26.98
N THR A 10 7.93 -20.20 -26.25
CA THR A 10 6.60 -19.62 -26.18
C THR A 10 6.53 -18.44 -27.15
N LEU A 11 5.39 -18.27 -27.81
CA LEU A 11 5.15 -17.18 -28.77
C LEU A 11 3.88 -16.43 -28.36
N GLU A 12 3.94 -15.11 -28.36
CA GLU A 12 2.85 -14.21 -27.99
C GLU A 12 2.80 -12.99 -28.94
N GLU A 13 1.69 -12.24 -28.89
CA GLU A 13 1.52 -11.02 -29.69
C GLU A 13 2.52 -9.95 -29.27
N GLU A 14 3.16 -9.31 -30.24
CA GLU A 14 4.04 -8.17 -29.96
C GLU A 14 3.24 -6.99 -29.39
N LEU A 15 3.65 -6.52 -28.21
CA LEU A 15 3.05 -5.35 -27.59
C LEU A 15 3.71 -4.08 -28.12
N ILE A 16 3.03 -3.40 -29.06
CA ILE A 16 3.52 -2.14 -29.65
C ILE A 16 3.31 -0.97 -28.68
N GLY A 17 4.41 -0.36 -28.24
CA GLY A 17 4.45 0.87 -27.44
C GLY A 17 5.43 0.81 -26.27
N ASP A 18 5.30 1.74 -25.33
CA ASP A 18 6.20 1.82 -24.18
C ASP A 18 5.94 0.68 -23.20
N PHE A 19 6.93 -0.21 -23.07
CA PHE A 19 6.87 -1.32 -22.11
C PHE A 19 7.12 -0.82 -20.70
N VAL A 20 6.11 -0.96 -19.84
CA VAL A 20 6.12 -0.48 -18.45
C VAL A 20 5.88 -1.63 -17.49
N LYS A 21 6.64 -1.62 -16.40
CA LYS A 21 6.45 -2.53 -15.27
C LYS A 21 5.70 -1.83 -14.14
N TYR A 22 4.54 -2.38 -13.77
CA TYR A 22 3.59 -1.81 -12.83
C TYR A 22 3.73 -2.36 -11.41
N SER A 23 4.28 -3.56 -11.21
CA SER A 23 4.52 -4.14 -9.88
C SER A 23 5.99 -4.46 -9.61
N VAL A 24 6.34 -4.57 -8.33
CA VAL A 24 7.72 -4.84 -7.87
C VAL A 24 8.08 -6.31 -8.11
N LYS A 25 9.33 -6.57 -8.53
CA LYS A 25 9.86 -7.95 -8.63
C LYS A 25 10.37 -8.52 -7.30
N ASP A 26 10.70 -7.70 -6.30
CA ASP A 26 11.41 -8.17 -5.09
C ASP A 26 11.11 -7.36 -3.81
N GLY A 27 10.00 -6.64 -3.77
CA GLY A 27 9.64 -5.79 -2.61
C GLY A 27 10.53 -4.56 -2.39
N LYS A 28 11.58 -4.34 -3.20
CA LYS A 28 12.40 -3.13 -3.23
C LYS A 28 12.01 -2.26 -4.42
N GLU A 29 11.20 -1.25 -4.11
CA GLU A 29 10.78 -0.11 -4.93
C GLU A 29 10.09 -0.40 -6.28
N ILE A 30 8.81 -0.02 -6.32
CA ILE A 30 8.15 0.43 -7.54
C ILE A 30 8.49 1.91 -7.67
N ASN A 31 8.94 2.35 -8.84
CA ASN A 31 9.03 3.77 -9.18
C ASN A 31 7.72 4.46 -8.78
N LEU A 32 7.77 5.35 -7.78
CA LEU A 32 6.60 6.06 -7.25
C LEU A 32 5.79 6.72 -8.37
N MET A 33 6.47 7.33 -9.33
CA MET A 33 5.88 7.97 -10.51
C MET A 33 5.05 7.02 -11.39
N ARG A 34 5.41 5.72 -11.46
CA ARG A 34 4.68 4.72 -12.27
C ARG A 34 3.42 4.21 -11.58
N ARG A 35 3.39 4.28 -10.24
CA ARG A 35 2.24 3.91 -9.40
C ARG A 35 1.05 4.85 -9.62
N ASP A 36 1.31 6.07 -10.07
CA ASP A 36 0.29 7.11 -10.31
C ASP A 36 -0.34 7.06 -11.71
N SER A 37 0.21 6.26 -12.63
CA SER A 37 -0.42 6.03 -13.93
C SER A 37 -1.75 5.29 -13.77
N GLU A 38 -2.72 5.56 -14.66
CA GLU A 38 -4.02 4.88 -14.62
C GLU A 38 -3.87 3.35 -14.69
N ALA A 39 -3.00 2.86 -15.59
CA ALA A 39 -2.69 1.43 -15.71
C ALA A 39 -2.07 0.87 -14.43
N GLY A 40 -1.12 1.59 -13.82
CA GLY A 40 -0.50 1.21 -12.54
C GLY A 40 -1.50 1.14 -11.38
N GLN A 41 -2.39 2.13 -11.28
CA GLN A 41 -3.44 2.16 -10.26
C GLN A 41 -4.45 1.00 -10.44
N LYS A 42 -4.86 0.71 -11.68
CA LYS A 42 -5.71 -0.44 -11.99
C LYS A 42 -5.02 -1.77 -11.70
N CYS A 43 -3.74 -1.90 -12.04
CA CYS A 43 -2.94 -3.08 -11.70
C CYS A 43 -2.87 -3.31 -10.18
N CYS A 44 -2.61 -2.26 -9.41
CA CYS A 44 -2.61 -2.31 -7.94
C CYS A 44 -3.98 -2.76 -7.37
N ALA A 45 -5.07 -2.22 -7.91
CA ALA A 45 -6.42 -2.61 -7.51
C ALA A 45 -6.76 -4.05 -7.93
N PHE A 46 -6.31 -4.49 -9.10
CA PHE A 46 -6.47 -5.86 -9.56
C PHE A 46 -5.76 -6.87 -8.65
N GLN A 47 -4.53 -6.58 -8.22
CA GLN A 47 -3.84 -7.42 -7.21
C GLN A 47 -4.66 -7.56 -5.94
N HIS A 48 -5.23 -6.44 -5.45
CA HIS A 48 -6.06 -6.45 -4.26
C HIS A 48 -7.35 -7.24 -4.45
N TRP A 49 -8.02 -7.06 -5.59
CA TRP A 49 -9.23 -7.79 -5.92
C TRP A 49 -8.98 -9.30 -5.97
N VAL A 50 -7.91 -9.75 -6.65
CA VAL A 50 -7.54 -11.18 -6.70
C VAL A 50 -7.23 -11.70 -5.30
N TYR A 51 -6.43 -10.96 -4.52
CA TYR A 51 -6.10 -11.34 -3.15
C TYR A 51 -7.35 -11.49 -2.28
N GLN A 52 -8.30 -10.54 -2.34
CA GLN A 52 -9.54 -10.60 -1.58
C GLN A 52 -10.43 -11.77 -2.03
N ASN A 53 -10.62 -11.94 -3.35
CA ASN A 53 -11.51 -12.95 -3.91
C ASN A 53 -10.98 -14.38 -3.79
N THR A 54 -9.69 -14.54 -3.48
CA THR A 54 -9.07 -15.83 -3.17
C THR A 54 -8.82 -16.02 -1.68
N GLU A 55 -9.44 -15.19 -0.82
CA GLU A 55 -9.28 -15.24 0.64
C GLU A 55 -7.80 -15.17 1.09
N GLY A 56 -7.01 -14.43 0.32
CA GLY A 56 -5.58 -14.22 0.54
C GLY A 56 -4.68 -15.38 0.12
N ASN A 57 -5.18 -16.33 -0.68
CA ASN A 57 -4.42 -17.51 -1.10
C ASN A 57 -3.64 -17.32 -2.41
N LEU A 58 -3.96 -16.30 -3.20
CA LEU A 58 -3.34 -16.02 -4.49
C LEU A 58 -3.09 -14.53 -4.66
N LEU A 59 -1.97 -14.18 -5.29
CA LEU A 59 -1.63 -12.83 -5.68
C LEU A 59 -1.01 -12.86 -7.08
N VAL A 60 -1.46 -11.94 -7.94
CA VAL A 60 -0.79 -11.65 -9.23
C VAL A 60 0.37 -10.70 -8.95
N THR A 61 1.53 -10.97 -9.52
CA THR A 61 2.78 -10.20 -9.37
C THR A 61 3.40 -9.97 -10.75
N ASP A 62 4.55 -9.29 -10.81
CA ASP A 62 5.28 -9.01 -12.05
C ASP A 62 4.45 -8.47 -13.22
N MET A 63 3.41 -7.68 -12.95
CA MET A 63 2.58 -7.06 -13.97
C MET A 63 3.41 -6.05 -14.77
N GLN A 64 3.56 -6.35 -16.06
CA GLN A 64 4.30 -5.54 -17.01
C GLN A 64 3.64 -5.64 -18.38
N GLY A 65 3.85 -4.64 -19.23
CA GLY A 65 3.30 -4.62 -20.59
C GLY A 65 3.12 -3.20 -21.11
N VAL A 66 2.23 -3.02 -22.08
CA VAL A 66 1.99 -1.74 -22.76
C VAL A 66 0.55 -1.28 -22.54
N GLY A 67 0.38 -0.12 -21.93
CA GLY A 67 -0.94 0.42 -21.58
C GLY A 67 -1.71 -0.55 -20.67
N MET A 68 -2.87 -1.03 -21.12
CA MET A 68 -3.73 -1.98 -20.40
C MET A 68 -3.47 -3.46 -20.76
N LYS A 69 -2.57 -3.75 -21.70
CA LYS A 69 -2.18 -5.12 -22.05
C LYS A 69 -1.02 -5.56 -21.15
N LEU A 70 -1.18 -6.68 -20.45
CA LEU A 70 -0.16 -7.25 -19.56
C LEU A 70 0.39 -8.55 -20.16
N THR A 71 1.66 -8.83 -19.91
CA THR A 71 2.34 -10.09 -20.23
C THR A 71 3.24 -10.51 -19.07
N ASP A 72 3.74 -11.75 -19.11
CA ASP A 72 4.73 -12.32 -18.19
C ASP A 72 4.38 -12.18 -16.70
N VAL A 73 3.10 -12.26 -16.36
CA VAL A 73 2.67 -12.12 -14.97
C VAL A 73 3.22 -13.25 -14.10
N GLY A 74 3.65 -12.87 -12.90
CA GLY A 74 3.98 -13.81 -11.84
C GLY A 74 2.73 -14.17 -11.03
N ILE A 75 2.67 -15.37 -10.49
CA ILE A 75 1.63 -15.76 -9.55
C ILE A 75 2.29 -16.26 -8.28
N ALA A 76 1.97 -15.63 -7.15
CA ALA A 76 2.30 -16.14 -5.82
C ALA A 76 1.07 -16.82 -5.24
N THR A 77 1.25 -18.01 -4.66
CA THR A 77 0.20 -18.71 -3.89
C THR A 77 0.66 -18.94 -2.46
N CYS A 78 -0.26 -19.27 -1.55
CA CYS A 78 0.14 -19.77 -0.24
C CYS A 78 0.95 -21.08 -0.36
N LYS A 79 1.65 -21.49 0.71
CA LYS A 79 2.56 -22.67 0.69
C LYS A 79 1.87 -23.96 0.23
N LYS A 80 0.57 -24.10 0.49
CA LYS A 80 -0.24 -25.26 0.10
C LYS A 80 -0.75 -25.19 -1.35
N GLY A 81 -0.57 -24.06 -2.04
CA GLY A 81 -1.20 -23.75 -3.31
C GLY A 81 -2.66 -23.30 -3.15
N TYR A 82 -3.29 -22.90 -4.25
CA TYR A 82 -4.70 -22.49 -4.29
C TYR A 82 -5.46 -23.37 -5.30
N LYS A 83 -6.45 -24.14 -4.84
CA LYS A 83 -7.25 -25.06 -5.68
C LYS A 83 -6.41 -26.00 -6.56
N GLY A 84 -5.31 -26.53 -6.00
CA GLY A 84 -4.37 -27.41 -6.72
C GLY A 84 -3.34 -26.68 -7.60
N PHE A 85 -3.47 -25.36 -7.78
CA PHE A 85 -2.50 -24.54 -8.50
C PHE A 85 -1.38 -24.05 -7.56
N LYS A 86 -0.13 -24.15 -8.00
CA LYS A 86 1.03 -23.58 -7.31
C LYS A 86 1.63 -22.48 -8.18
N GLY A 87 1.75 -21.29 -7.60
CA GLY A 87 2.38 -20.15 -8.25
C GLY A 87 3.87 -20.35 -8.51
N ASN A 88 4.40 -19.61 -9.48
CA ASN A 88 5.82 -19.56 -9.84
C ASN A 88 6.62 -18.55 -9.00
N CYS A 89 5.94 -17.67 -8.26
CA CYS A 89 6.57 -16.67 -7.40
C CYS A 89 6.58 -17.09 -5.92
N ALA A 90 7.52 -16.52 -5.17
CA ALA A 90 7.68 -16.79 -3.74
C ALA A 90 6.44 -16.39 -2.93
N THR A 91 6.15 -17.14 -1.85
CA THR A 91 5.02 -16.81 -0.97
C THR A 91 5.18 -15.46 -0.26
N SER A 92 6.42 -14.98 -0.11
CA SER A 92 6.75 -13.70 0.53
C SER A 92 6.13 -12.49 -0.16
N PHE A 93 5.83 -12.56 -1.46
CA PHE A 93 5.12 -11.48 -2.16
C PHE A 93 3.73 -11.24 -1.57
N ILE A 94 3.04 -12.29 -1.15
CA ILE A 94 1.73 -12.17 -0.50
C ILE A 94 1.87 -11.41 0.82
N ASP A 95 2.89 -11.74 1.61
CA ASP A 95 3.12 -11.09 2.90
C ASP A 95 3.52 -9.62 2.73
N GLN A 96 4.40 -9.32 1.77
CA GLN A 96 4.79 -7.95 1.43
C GLN A 96 3.60 -7.13 0.92
N PHE A 97 2.75 -7.71 0.07
CA PHE A 97 1.57 -7.04 -0.47
C PHE A 97 0.64 -6.57 0.64
N LYS A 98 0.38 -7.39 1.66
CA LYS A 98 -0.48 -7.02 2.80
C LYS A 98 0.03 -5.78 3.54
N VAL A 99 1.35 -5.64 3.65
CA VAL A 99 1.99 -4.54 4.39
C VAL A 99 2.11 -3.27 3.53
N LEU A 100 2.45 -3.44 2.25
CA LEU A 100 2.80 -2.32 1.37
C LEU A 100 1.62 -1.77 0.57
N HIS A 101 0.55 -2.54 0.39
CA HIS A 101 -0.61 -2.10 -0.37
C HIS A 101 -1.29 -0.92 0.31
N GLN A 102 -1.54 0.12 -0.48
CA GLN A 102 -2.38 1.25 -0.12
C GLN A 102 -3.51 1.28 -1.14
N CYS A 103 -4.75 1.29 -0.65
CA CYS A 103 -5.91 1.38 -1.53
C CYS A 103 -5.89 2.70 -2.29
N ASN A 104 -6.38 2.65 -3.53
CA ASN A 104 -6.60 3.81 -4.38
C ASN A 104 -8.09 3.91 -4.77
N SER A 105 -8.44 4.90 -5.59
CA SER A 105 -9.80 5.12 -6.06
C SER A 105 -10.43 3.88 -6.72
N PHE A 106 -9.66 3.09 -7.47
CA PHE A 106 -10.18 1.86 -8.08
C PHE A 106 -10.48 0.76 -7.04
N CYS A 107 -9.68 0.65 -5.98
CA CYS A 107 -10.00 -0.25 -4.86
C CYS A 107 -11.34 0.12 -4.20
N GLU A 108 -11.60 1.43 -4.06
CA GLU A 108 -12.85 1.95 -3.49
C GLU A 108 -14.05 1.69 -4.41
N ILE A 109 -13.91 1.96 -5.71
CA ILE A 109 -14.94 1.65 -6.73
C ILE A 109 -15.29 0.17 -6.73
N LEU A 110 -14.29 -0.71 -6.53
CA LEU A 110 -14.49 -2.16 -6.44
C LEU A 110 -15.01 -2.63 -5.06
N GLY A 111 -15.18 -1.72 -4.09
CA GLY A 111 -15.68 -2.07 -2.76
C GLY A 111 -14.74 -2.98 -1.96
N LEU A 112 -13.42 -2.90 -2.21
CA LEU A 112 -12.43 -3.76 -1.55
C LEU A 112 -12.20 -3.33 -0.09
N ARG A 113 -12.01 -4.31 0.79
CA ARG A 113 -11.73 -4.05 2.21
C ARG A 113 -10.28 -3.62 2.37
N SER A 114 -10.06 -2.44 2.94
CA SER A 114 -8.71 -1.95 3.21
C SER A 114 -7.90 -2.95 4.05
N LEU A 115 -6.66 -3.22 3.60
CA LEU A 115 -5.71 -4.10 4.27
C LEU A 115 -4.93 -3.39 5.40
N GLN A 116 -4.94 -2.05 5.40
CA GLN A 116 -4.29 -1.24 6.42
C GLN A 116 -5.07 -1.36 7.75
N PRO A 117 -4.39 -1.49 8.90
CA PRO A 117 -5.06 -1.42 10.20
C PRO A 117 -5.84 -0.11 10.28
N LYS A 118 -7.14 -0.18 10.62
CA LYS A 118 -7.91 1.03 10.93
C LYS A 118 -7.14 1.78 12.01
N ALA A 119 -6.74 3.03 11.73
CA ALA A 119 -6.17 3.89 12.73
C ALA A 119 -7.11 3.88 13.94
N LYS A 120 -6.61 3.45 15.11
CA LYS A 120 -7.37 3.63 16.35
C LYS A 120 -7.71 5.11 16.41
N LYS A 121 -9.01 5.45 16.39
CA LYS A 121 -9.46 6.80 16.66
C LYS A 121 -8.84 7.18 18.00
N THR A 122 -7.80 8.02 17.98
CA THR A 122 -7.40 8.74 19.18
C THR A 122 -8.63 9.54 19.57
N SER A 123 -9.27 9.11 20.65
CA SER A 123 -10.30 9.87 21.32
C SER A 123 -9.78 11.29 21.45
N ALA A 124 -10.54 12.25 20.90
CA ALA A 124 -10.21 13.66 20.92
C ALA A 124 -9.72 14.06 22.32
N ALA A 125 -8.54 14.68 22.40
CA ALA A 125 -8.05 15.28 23.63
C ALA A 125 -9.14 16.23 24.19
N PRO A 126 -9.40 16.25 25.51
CA PRO A 126 -10.41 17.12 26.08
C PRO A 126 -10.06 18.58 25.79
N LYS A 127 -11.04 19.36 25.33
CA LYS A 127 -10.93 20.82 25.15
C LYS A 127 -10.36 21.46 26.44
N PRO A 128 -9.44 22.43 26.35
CA PRO A 128 -8.98 23.17 27.53
C PRO A 128 -10.17 23.94 28.11
N LYS A 129 -10.46 23.72 29.40
CA LYS A 129 -11.47 24.48 30.16
C LYS A 129 -10.97 25.91 30.34
N ALA A 130 -11.78 26.89 29.92
CA ALA A 130 -11.57 28.29 30.22
C ALA A 130 -11.61 28.50 31.75
N GLN A 131 -10.57 29.15 32.30
CA GLN A 131 -10.52 29.56 33.70
C GLN A 131 -11.32 30.86 33.90
N PRO A 132 -12.09 31.01 35.01
CA PRO A 132 -12.69 32.28 35.38
C PRO A 132 -11.64 33.21 35.98
N SER A 133 -11.51 34.43 35.46
CA SER A 133 -10.63 35.47 35.99
C SER A 133 -11.16 36.00 37.34
N ALA A 134 -10.36 35.88 38.40
CA ALA A 134 -10.64 36.47 39.70
C ALA A 134 -9.83 37.76 39.92
N VAL A 135 -10.51 38.73 40.52
CA VAL A 135 -10.22 40.16 40.77
C VAL A 135 -8.90 40.42 41.54
N PRO A 136 -8.15 41.51 41.26
CA PRO A 136 -6.93 41.85 41.99
C PRO A 136 -7.22 42.55 43.33
N LYS A 137 -6.62 42.05 44.43
CA LYS A 137 -6.62 42.72 45.74
C LYS A 137 -5.38 43.62 45.89
N LYS A 138 -5.63 44.92 46.07
CA LYS A 138 -4.66 45.92 46.56
C LYS A 138 -4.09 45.51 47.92
N LYS A 139 -2.78 45.68 48.12
CA LYS A 139 -2.17 45.93 49.43
C LYS A 139 -1.33 47.20 49.37
N THR A 140 -1.56 48.05 50.37
CA THR A 140 -0.90 49.34 50.64
C THR A 140 -0.10 49.20 51.93
N PHE A 141 0.72 50.23 52.23
CA PHE A 141 1.66 50.46 53.34
C PHE A 141 3.08 49.96 53.07
N GLY A 142 4.14 50.75 53.15
CA GLY A 142 4.40 52.12 53.63
C GLY A 142 5.94 52.31 53.72
N PRO A 143 6.47 53.54 53.89
CA PRO A 143 7.81 53.91 53.41
C PRO A 143 8.87 54.06 54.51
N THR A 144 10.16 53.93 54.14
CA THR A 144 11.33 54.71 54.68
C THR A 144 12.58 54.29 53.88
N ALA A 145 13.17 55.10 53.01
CA ALA A 145 13.98 56.31 53.19
C ALA A 145 15.48 56.06 53.47
N LYS A 146 16.31 56.67 52.61
CA LYS A 146 17.75 57.01 52.73
C LYS A 146 18.73 55.83 52.68
N GLY A 147 19.80 55.82 51.90
CA GLY A 147 20.45 56.87 51.12
C GLY A 147 21.97 56.81 51.37
N LYS A 148 22.72 56.92 50.27
CA LYS A 148 24.17 57.17 50.16
C LYS A 148 25.09 56.00 50.58
N SER A 149 26.22 55.78 49.92
CA SER A 149 26.98 56.64 49.01
C SER A 149 27.75 55.81 47.99
#